data_AF-A0A0G4FXP0-F1
#
_entry.id   AF-A0A0G4FXP0-F1
#
_cell.length_a   1.000
_cell.length_b   1.000
_cell.length_c   1.000
_cell.angle_alpha   90.00
_cell.angle_beta   90.00
_cell.angle_gamma   90.00
#
_symmetry.space_group_name_H-M   'P 1'
#
loop_
_entity.id
_entity.type
_entity.pdbx_description
1 polymer ?
#
loop_
_entity_poly.entity_id
_entity_poly.type
_entity_poly.pdbx_seq_one_letter_code
_entity_poly.pdbx_strand_id
1 'polypeptide(L)'
;MGNMVVVRSRQDGSPVLNNQYIDFIHALGRDALHTLPDVGSLRSTANFLAQVDFSAAVLRNRLGRCLAAKGLHTIIAFDAQLESPLLLKAIWLVDTQQWTEVVSALKLAVQLGRCHLPVTIAGQDLQRHTTKQAYLAEPRVVAFWKMIGRHVEFGGDLGRFELFDAPGSRMHAIKDEPGYELTLHPTLPGGHPFQAHVHNDNPPIEHRIGFTTEGGGWVAGGARVEASALSFIMNKILDPSREGLAQSTDAWVDRRVNGNRLGNMLAVSVHNPPENAYAVTAYTQEAAGAYSEVRDLLITALDSPIVAYVELVSLNPLLPMVQVRVRTNEADATAQDAQ
;
A
#
# COMPACT_ATOMS: atom_id res chain seq x y z
N MET A 1 27.85 14.78 61.57
CA MET A 1 28.33 15.26 60.27
C MET A 1 27.51 14.56 59.20
N GLY A 2 26.43 15.20 58.74
CA GLY A 2 25.57 14.69 57.68
C GLY A 2 25.97 15.31 56.36
N ASN A 3 26.35 14.49 55.39
CA ASN A 3 26.55 14.96 54.01
C ASN A 3 25.24 14.73 53.24
N MET A 4 24.47 15.81 53.17
CA MET A 4 23.32 15.97 52.31
C MET A 4 23.81 16.10 50.86
N VAL A 5 23.61 15.07 50.05
CA VAL A 5 23.85 15.14 48.60
C VAL A 5 22.67 15.85 47.96
N VAL A 6 22.88 17.11 47.59
CA VAL A 6 21.95 17.89 46.78
C VAL A 6 22.09 17.46 45.34
N VAL A 7 21.05 16.82 44.77
CA VAL A 7 20.95 16.57 43.33
C VAL A 7 20.06 17.65 42.71
N ARG A 8 20.69 18.64 42.08
CA ARG A 8 20.15 19.49 41.01
C ARG A 8 21.05 19.19 39.80
N SER A 9 20.65 19.19 38.54
CA SER A 9 19.55 19.81 37.81
C SER A 9 19.52 19.17 36.40
N ARG A 10 18.31 19.04 35.84
CA ARG A 10 17.95 19.13 34.41
C ARG A 10 19.03 18.82 33.37
N GLN A 11 18.83 17.74 32.63
CA GLN A 11 19.02 17.73 31.19
C GLN A 11 17.78 17.11 30.54
N ASP A 12 16.94 17.97 29.96
CA ASP A 12 15.93 17.57 28.99
C ASP A 12 16.65 17.33 27.67
N GLY A 13 16.84 16.07 27.30
CA GLY A 13 17.35 15.67 26.01
C GLY A 13 17.14 14.17 25.83
N SER A 14 16.41 13.78 24.80
CA SER A 14 16.29 12.37 24.41
C SER A 14 17.70 11.80 24.16
N PRO A 15 18.01 10.57 24.62
CA PRO A 15 19.33 9.99 24.38
C PRO A 15 19.58 9.76 22.88
N VAL A 16 20.76 10.17 22.43
CA VAL A 16 21.24 10.03 21.05
C VAL A 16 22.33 8.96 21.02
N LEU A 17 22.24 7.99 20.10
CA LEU A 17 23.28 7.00 19.82
C LEU A 17 23.73 7.20 18.36
N ASN A 18 25.04 7.39 18.13
CA ASN A 18 25.61 7.60 16.78
C ASN A 18 24.90 8.69 15.95
N ASN A 19 24.60 9.85 16.54
CA ASN A 19 23.87 10.94 15.90
C ASN A 19 22.43 10.60 15.42
N GLN A 20 21.85 9.49 15.89
CA GLN A 20 20.47 9.11 15.60
C GLN A 20 19.62 9.09 16.88
N TYR A 21 18.44 9.72 16.81
CA TYR A 21 17.45 9.73 17.88
C TYR A 21 16.76 8.36 17.96
N ILE A 22 16.92 7.66 19.09
CA ILE A 22 16.26 6.39 19.33
C ILE A 22 14.91 6.68 19.99
N ASP A 23 13.83 6.54 19.22
CA ASP A 23 12.47 6.73 19.71
C ASP A 23 11.68 5.41 19.66
N PHE A 24 11.53 4.84 20.87
CA PHE A 24 10.56 3.84 21.36
C PHE A 24 10.81 2.33 21.16
N ILE A 25 10.79 1.59 22.28
CA ILE A 25 10.21 0.23 22.40
C ILE A 25 9.51 0.06 23.77
N HIS A 26 8.19 -0.14 23.75
CA HIS A 26 7.37 -0.93 24.70
C HIS A 26 6.09 -1.32 23.93
N ALA A 27 5.43 -2.47 24.05
CA ALA A 27 5.69 -3.76 24.69
C ALA A 27 4.59 -4.75 24.20
N LEU A 28 4.91 -6.04 24.06
CA LEU A 28 3.96 -7.14 24.29
C LEU A 28 4.75 -8.29 24.94
N GLY A 29 4.41 -8.58 26.20
CA GLY A 29 5.06 -9.60 27.05
C GLY A 29 5.72 -9.05 28.32
N ARG A 30 4.99 -8.33 29.17
CA ARG A 30 5.48 -7.82 30.47
C ARG A 30 4.44 -7.72 31.60
N ASP A 31 3.42 -8.58 31.65
CA ASP A 31 2.51 -8.61 32.81
C ASP A 31 3.23 -8.95 34.15
N ALA A 32 4.48 -9.41 34.12
CA ALA A 32 5.29 -9.63 35.32
C ALA A 32 6.12 -8.43 35.78
N LEU A 33 6.22 -7.34 35.00
CA LEU A 33 7.09 -6.19 35.31
C LEU A 33 6.33 -4.94 35.78
N HIS A 34 5.01 -4.90 35.62
CA HIS A 34 4.14 -3.84 36.12
C HIS A 34 3.75 -4.01 37.60
N THR A 35 4.12 -5.13 38.22
CA THR A 35 3.89 -5.42 39.65
C THR A 35 5.04 -4.95 40.55
N LEU A 36 6.14 -4.45 39.96
CA LEU A 36 7.26 -3.90 40.73
C LEU A 36 7.04 -2.40 40.98
N PRO A 37 6.94 -1.97 42.24
CA PRO A 37 6.44 -0.63 42.60
C PRO A 37 7.44 0.52 42.36
N ASP A 38 8.51 0.31 41.59
CA ASP A 38 9.63 1.24 41.57
C ASP A 38 9.98 1.77 40.16
N VAL A 39 9.86 3.09 39.99
CA VAL A 39 10.26 3.83 38.77
C VAL A 39 11.75 3.62 38.49
N GLY A 40 12.56 3.35 39.52
CA GLY A 40 13.96 2.96 39.40
C GLY A 40 14.18 1.64 38.65
N SER A 41 13.23 0.70 38.71
CA SER A 41 13.26 -0.57 37.98
C SER A 41 12.97 -0.39 36.50
N LEU A 42 12.00 0.48 36.15
CA LEU A 42 11.74 0.80 34.74
C LEU A 42 12.90 1.55 34.10
N ARG A 43 13.51 2.51 34.80
CA ARG A 43 14.66 3.28 34.29
C ARG A 43 15.92 2.43 34.18
N SER A 44 16.18 1.57 35.18
CA SER A 44 17.29 0.61 35.14
C SER A 44 17.07 -0.47 34.09
N THR A 45 15.83 -0.92 33.88
CA THR A 45 15.51 -1.90 32.83
C THR A 45 15.58 -1.25 31.45
N ALA A 46 15.15 0.00 31.28
CA ALA A 46 15.30 0.75 30.03
C ALA A 46 16.77 1.02 29.73
N ASN A 47 17.57 1.40 30.72
CA ASN A 47 19.03 1.55 30.57
C ASN A 47 19.70 0.21 30.27
N PHE A 48 19.32 -0.88 30.93
CA PHE A 48 19.82 -2.22 30.65
C PHE A 48 19.46 -2.65 29.23
N LEU A 49 18.21 -2.47 28.81
CA LEU A 49 17.78 -2.76 27.44
C LEU A 49 18.45 -1.86 26.39
N ALA A 50 18.78 -0.61 26.74
CA ALA A 50 19.54 0.30 25.88
C ALA A 50 21.03 -0.07 25.80
N GLN A 51 21.55 -0.83 26.77
CA GLN A 51 22.93 -1.31 26.82
C GLN A 51 23.10 -2.76 26.33
N VAL A 52 22.00 -3.50 26.14
CA VAL A 52 22.03 -4.88 25.64
C VAL A 52 21.96 -4.85 24.12
N ASP A 53 23.10 -5.16 23.49
CA ASP A 53 23.12 -5.55 22.08
C ASP A 53 22.42 -6.91 21.95
N PHE A 54 21.22 -6.90 21.37
CA PHE A 54 20.55 -8.13 20.99
C PHE A 54 21.30 -8.75 19.81
N SER A 55 21.68 -10.03 19.96
CA SER A 55 22.26 -10.77 18.84
C SER A 55 21.25 -10.83 17.67
N ALA A 56 21.77 -10.85 16.44
CA ALA A 56 20.93 -10.94 15.25
C ALA A 56 20.00 -12.18 15.29
N ALA A 57 20.43 -13.28 15.91
CA ALA A 57 19.60 -14.47 16.09
C ALA A 57 18.36 -14.20 16.97
N VAL A 58 18.52 -13.49 18.09
CA VAL A 58 17.39 -13.12 18.97
C VAL A 58 16.43 -12.19 18.25
N LEU A 59 16.97 -11.21 17.51
CA LEU A 59 16.15 -10.27 16.73
C LEU A 59 15.39 -10.97 15.60
N ARG A 60 16.01 -11.90 14.86
CA ARG A 60 15.33 -12.71 13.83
C ARG A 60 14.20 -13.55 14.41
N ASN A 61 14.43 -14.19 15.56
CA ASN A 61 13.38 -14.94 16.26
C ASN A 61 12.21 -14.05 16.68
N ARG A 62 12.49 -12.82 17.14
CA ARG A 62 11.44 -11.84 17.44
C ARG A 62 10.69 -11.42 16.18
N LEU A 63 11.39 -11.10 15.10
CA LEU A 63 10.80 -10.73 13.82
C LEU A 63 9.87 -11.82 13.29
N GLY A 64 10.31 -13.09 13.33
CA GLY A 64 9.49 -14.24 12.94
C GLY A 64 8.18 -14.34 13.75
N ARG A 65 8.23 -14.09 15.07
CA ARG A 65 7.01 -14.04 15.90
C ARG A 65 6.10 -12.87 15.54
N CYS A 66 6.65 -11.68 15.26
CA CYS A 66 5.85 -10.54 14.81
C CYS A 66 5.15 -10.84 13.48
N LEU A 67 5.86 -11.47 12.53
CA LEU A 67 5.29 -11.89 11.24
C LEU A 67 4.16 -12.91 11.43
N ALA A 68 4.37 -13.92 12.27
CA ALA A 68 3.34 -14.91 12.56
C ALA A 68 2.11 -14.27 13.22
N ALA A 69 2.30 -13.41 14.22
CA ALA A 69 1.23 -12.74 14.94
C ALA A 69 0.39 -11.82 14.05
N LYS A 70 0.98 -11.25 13.00
CA LYS A 70 0.29 -10.41 12.01
C LYS A 70 -0.22 -11.18 10.79
N GLY A 71 -0.02 -12.50 10.73
CA GLY A 71 -0.38 -13.32 9.57
C GLY A 71 0.44 -13.00 8.30
N LEU A 72 1.60 -12.38 8.44
CA LEU A 72 2.44 -11.89 7.34
C LEU A 72 3.52 -12.87 6.89
N HIS A 73 3.79 -13.93 7.67
CA HIS A 73 4.88 -14.88 7.43
C HIS A 73 4.80 -15.65 6.09
N THR A 74 3.62 -15.72 5.47
CA THR A 74 3.43 -16.30 4.13
C THR A 74 3.47 -15.25 3.01
N ILE A 75 3.41 -13.96 3.35
CA ILE A 75 3.33 -12.86 2.38
C ILE A 75 4.69 -12.17 2.22
N ILE A 76 5.39 -11.94 3.33
CA ILE A 76 6.70 -11.30 3.34
C ILE A 76 7.70 -12.10 4.17
N ALA A 77 8.94 -12.07 3.72
CA ALA A 77 10.10 -12.56 4.44
C ALA A 77 11.15 -11.45 4.48
N PHE A 78 12.11 -11.57 5.38
CA PHE A 78 13.28 -10.70 5.42
C PHE A 78 14.53 -11.51 5.15
N ASP A 79 15.49 -10.90 4.48
CA ASP A 79 16.77 -11.55 4.17
C ASP A 79 17.44 -12.08 5.45
N ALA A 80 17.87 -13.34 5.43
CA ALA A 80 18.54 -13.98 6.55
C ALA A 80 19.85 -13.27 6.93
N GLN A 81 20.45 -12.51 6.01
CA GLN A 81 21.69 -11.76 6.21
C GLN A 81 21.49 -10.38 6.83
N LEU A 82 20.25 -9.95 7.14
CA LEU A 82 20.05 -8.66 7.81
C LEU A 82 20.78 -8.59 9.15
N GLU A 83 21.50 -7.49 9.36
CA GLU A 83 22.20 -7.17 10.60
C GLU A 83 21.27 -6.52 11.63
N SER A 84 21.71 -6.45 12.89
CA SER A 84 20.90 -5.99 14.02
C SER A 84 20.18 -4.65 13.79
N PRO A 85 20.80 -3.58 13.23
CA PRO A 85 20.09 -2.32 12.99
C PRO A 85 18.91 -2.47 12.01
N LEU A 86 19.11 -3.23 10.93
CA LEU A 86 18.07 -3.47 9.92
C LEU A 86 17.00 -4.44 10.45
N LEU A 87 17.37 -5.40 11.30
CA LEU A 87 16.42 -6.27 11.98
C LEU A 87 15.52 -5.50 12.94
N LEU A 88 16.06 -4.55 13.71
CA LEU A 88 15.26 -3.68 14.57
C LEU A 88 14.27 -2.84 13.75
N LYS A 89 14.73 -2.30 12.61
CA LYS A 89 13.85 -1.60 11.68
C LYS A 89 12.75 -2.51 11.12
N ALA A 90 13.09 -3.73 10.71
CA ALA A 90 12.13 -4.72 10.21
C ALA A 90 11.09 -5.08 11.29
N ILE A 91 11.52 -5.29 12.53
CA ILE A 91 10.61 -5.54 13.66
C ILE A 91 9.67 -4.35 13.83
N TRP A 92 10.17 -3.11 13.82
CA TRP A 92 9.32 -1.93 13.93
C TRP A 92 8.30 -1.86 12.80
N LEU A 93 8.70 -2.10 11.54
CA LEU A 93 7.79 -2.11 10.38
C LEU A 93 6.68 -3.16 10.53
N VAL A 94 7.00 -4.38 10.95
CA VAL A 94 6.02 -5.46 11.08
C VAL A 94 5.10 -5.25 12.29
N ASP A 95 5.66 -4.81 13.42
CA ASP A 95 4.95 -4.72 14.69
C ASP A 95 4.00 -3.50 14.73
N THR A 96 4.49 -2.36 14.23
CA THR A 96 3.82 -1.06 14.42
C THR A 96 3.02 -0.56 13.22
N GLN A 97 3.35 -0.98 12.00
CA GLN A 97 2.68 -0.46 10.81
C GLN A 97 1.53 -1.37 10.35
N GLN A 98 0.60 -0.77 9.62
CA GLN A 98 -0.49 -1.50 8.97
C GLN A 98 -0.05 -1.96 7.58
N TRP A 99 -0.28 -3.25 7.28
CA TRP A 99 0.15 -3.90 6.04
C TRP A 99 -1.02 -4.26 5.12
N THR A 100 -2.26 -4.01 5.54
CA THR A 100 -3.47 -4.50 4.87
C THR A 100 -3.55 -4.09 3.39
N GLU A 101 -3.33 -2.81 3.06
CA GLU A 101 -3.37 -2.33 1.68
C GLU A 101 -2.31 -2.99 0.81
N VAL A 102 -1.09 -3.05 1.34
CA VAL A 102 0.09 -3.55 0.64
C VAL A 102 -0.02 -5.06 0.41
N VAL A 103 -0.52 -5.80 1.40
CA VAL A 103 -0.82 -7.24 1.29
C VAL A 103 -1.87 -7.47 0.20
N SER A 104 -2.93 -6.66 0.13
CA SER A 104 -3.95 -6.81 -0.90
C SER A 104 -3.37 -6.60 -2.31
N ALA A 105 -2.52 -5.57 -2.49
CA ALA A 105 -1.86 -5.34 -3.77
C ALA A 105 -0.88 -6.46 -4.15
N LEU A 106 -0.10 -6.98 -3.19
CA LEU A 106 0.80 -8.11 -3.43
C LEU A 106 0.04 -9.37 -3.81
N LYS A 107 -1.05 -9.69 -3.10
CA LYS A 107 -1.90 -10.84 -3.43
C LYS A 107 -2.48 -10.71 -4.84
N LEU A 108 -2.98 -9.53 -5.21
CA LEU A 108 -3.45 -9.27 -6.57
C LEU A 108 -2.34 -9.49 -7.61
N ALA A 109 -1.11 -9.03 -7.34
CA ALA A 109 0.02 -9.27 -8.23
C ALA A 109 0.32 -10.77 -8.40
N VAL A 110 0.20 -11.57 -7.33
CA VAL A 110 0.37 -13.04 -7.37
C VAL A 110 -0.72 -13.71 -8.20
N GLN A 111 -1.98 -13.30 -8.02
CA GLN A 111 -3.10 -13.82 -8.82
C GLN A 111 -2.89 -13.61 -10.32
N LEU A 112 -2.21 -12.51 -10.68
CA LEU A 112 -1.89 -12.16 -12.06
C LEU A 112 -0.52 -12.68 -12.51
N GLY A 113 0.14 -13.54 -11.71
CA GLY A 113 1.43 -14.14 -12.05
C GLY A 113 2.62 -13.15 -12.09
N ARG A 114 2.48 -11.98 -11.46
CA ARG A 114 3.49 -10.90 -11.45
C ARG A 114 4.35 -10.86 -10.21
N CYS A 115 4.06 -11.68 -9.22
CA CYS A 115 4.78 -11.69 -7.97
C CYS A 115 4.76 -13.10 -7.37
N HIS A 116 5.78 -13.43 -6.60
CA HIS A 116 5.87 -14.68 -5.85
C HIS A 116 5.92 -14.35 -4.35
N LEU A 117 5.16 -15.11 -3.56
CA LEU A 117 5.19 -15.00 -2.11
C LEU A 117 5.98 -16.15 -1.48
N PRO A 118 6.66 -15.91 -0.34
CA PRO A 118 6.80 -14.60 0.30
C PRO A 118 7.75 -13.66 -0.45
N VAL A 119 7.43 -12.36 -0.50
CA VAL A 119 8.37 -11.34 -0.99
C VAL A 119 9.51 -11.19 0.00
N THR A 120 10.75 -11.39 -0.45
CA THR A 120 11.94 -11.26 0.42
C THR A 120 12.43 -9.81 0.43
N ILE A 121 12.24 -9.13 1.55
CA ILE A 121 12.70 -7.76 1.80
C ILE A 121 14.18 -7.80 2.20
N ALA A 122 15.02 -7.24 1.33
CA ALA A 122 16.47 -7.19 1.50
C ALA A 122 16.93 -5.89 2.16
N GLY A 123 18.22 -5.81 2.52
CA GLY A 123 18.80 -4.61 3.11
C GLY A 123 18.61 -3.36 2.24
N GLN A 124 18.76 -3.50 0.92
CA GLN A 124 18.53 -2.42 -0.05
C GLN A 124 17.09 -1.87 -0.03
N ASP A 125 16.10 -2.73 0.25
CA ASP A 125 14.68 -2.33 0.33
C ASP A 125 14.47 -1.47 1.56
N LEU A 126 15.00 -1.94 2.69
CA LEU A 126 14.97 -1.19 3.93
C LEU A 126 15.75 0.12 3.82
N GLN A 127 16.78 0.20 3.00
CA GLN A 127 17.57 1.42 2.83
C GLN A 127 16.89 2.50 2.00
N ARG A 128 15.78 2.21 1.30
CA ARG A 128 14.92 3.24 0.67
C ARG A 128 14.50 4.32 1.65
N HIS A 129 14.36 3.95 2.92
CA HIS A 129 14.10 4.89 4.02
C HIS A 129 15.21 4.79 5.06
N THR A 130 16.22 5.64 5.01
CA THR A 130 17.38 5.49 5.93
C THR A 130 17.02 5.71 7.41
N THR A 131 15.94 6.43 7.70
CA THR A 131 15.48 6.73 9.07
C THR A 131 13.98 6.45 9.25
N LYS A 132 13.55 6.35 10.51
CA LYS A 132 12.13 6.29 10.88
C LYS A 132 11.40 7.57 10.46
N GLN A 133 12.02 8.74 10.64
CA GLN A 133 11.42 10.00 10.21
C GLN A 133 11.24 10.07 8.70
N ALA A 134 12.20 9.58 7.91
CA ALA A 134 12.08 9.52 6.45
C ALA A 134 10.88 8.67 6.03
N TYR A 135 10.72 7.48 6.63
CA TYR A 135 9.56 6.62 6.37
C TYR A 135 8.23 7.31 6.74
N LEU A 136 8.16 7.94 7.92
CA LEU A 136 6.94 8.60 8.41
C LEU A 136 6.63 9.94 7.75
N ALA A 137 7.58 10.51 6.99
CA ALA A 137 7.37 11.74 6.22
C ALA A 137 6.57 11.49 4.94
N GLU A 138 6.45 10.22 4.52
CA GLU A 138 5.69 9.82 3.34
C GLU A 138 4.38 9.15 3.74
N PRO A 139 3.36 9.21 2.86
CA PRO A 139 2.18 8.37 3.01
C PRO A 139 2.59 6.89 3.14
N ARG A 140 2.13 6.22 4.20
CA ARG A 140 2.54 4.85 4.53
C ARG A 140 2.45 3.87 3.36
N VAL A 141 1.38 3.92 2.56
CA VAL A 141 1.21 3.01 1.40
C VAL A 141 2.30 3.25 0.36
N VAL A 142 2.65 4.51 0.09
CA VAL A 142 3.75 4.90 -0.80
C VAL A 142 5.10 4.45 -0.23
N ALA A 143 5.35 4.72 1.06
CA ALA A 143 6.59 4.36 1.72
C ALA A 143 6.83 2.84 1.68
N PHE A 144 5.78 2.04 1.89
CA PHE A 144 5.85 0.59 1.71
C PHE A 144 6.11 0.20 0.27
N TRP A 145 5.37 0.78 -0.68
CA TRP A 145 5.49 0.39 -2.07
C TRP A 145 6.87 0.73 -2.65
N LYS A 146 7.53 1.82 -2.20
CA LYS A 146 8.95 2.08 -2.52
C LYS A 146 9.88 0.93 -2.09
N MET A 147 9.61 0.29 -0.96
CA MET A 147 10.44 -0.82 -0.47
C MET A 147 10.16 -2.12 -1.21
N ILE A 148 8.89 -2.39 -1.56
CA ILE A 148 8.50 -3.73 -2.02
C ILE A 148 8.05 -3.82 -3.48
N GLY A 149 7.73 -2.69 -4.12
CA GLY A 149 7.12 -2.65 -5.46
C GLY A 149 8.01 -3.29 -6.52
N ARG A 150 9.34 -3.20 -6.37
CA ARG A 150 10.31 -3.84 -7.29
C ARG A 150 10.24 -5.36 -7.36
N HIS A 151 9.48 -6.01 -6.47
CA HIS A 151 9.21 -7.45 -6.48
C HIS A 151 7.96 -7.82 -7.28
N VAL A 152 7.25 -6.82 -7.82
CA VAL A 152 6.18 -6.99 -8.81
C VAL A 152 6.78 -6.79 -10.19
N GLU A 153 6.83 -7.86 -10.97
CA GLU A 153 7.40 -7.91 -12.31
C GLU A 153 6.28 -7.88 -13.35
N PHE A 154 6.30 -6.87 -14.22
CA PHE A 154 5.39 -6.80 -15.36
C PHE A 154 5.87 -7.65 -16.55
N GLY A 155 7.16 -8.01 -16.56
CA GLY A 155 7.79 -8.87 -17.58
C GLY A 155 8.24 -8.12 -18.84
N GLY A 156 9.19 -8.70 -19.56
CA GLY A 156 9.72 -8.14 -20.81
C GLY A 156 10.16 -6.67 -20.67
N ASP A 157 9.77 -5.85 -21.64
CA ASP A 157 10.08 -4.41 -21.69
C ASP A 157 9.19 -3.57 -20.75
N LEU A 158 8.21 -4.18 -20.08
CA LEU A 158 7.35 -3.49 -19.12
C LEU A 158 8.02 -3.27 -17.76
N GLY A 159 9.13 -3.98 -17.49
CA GLY A 159 9.95 -3.82 -16.30
C GLY A 159 9.25 -4.24 -15.01
N ARG A 160 9.45 -3.45 -13.95
CA ARG A 160 9.01 -3.72 -12.58
C ARG A 160 8.21 -2.54 -12.05
N PHE A 161 7.40 -2.77 -11.02
CA PHE A 161 6.65 -1.69 -10.38
C PHE A 161 7.49 -0.95 -9.33
N GLU A 162 8.43 -0.13 -9.79
CA GLU A 162 9.25 0.69 -8.90
C GLU A 162 8.69 2.11 -8.73
N LEU A 163 8.90 2.70 -7.54
CA LEU A 163 8.68 4.11 -7.28
C LEU A 163 10.03 4.79 -7.04
N PHE A 164 10.26 5.90 -7.73
CA PHE A 164 11.51 6.65 -7.71
C PHE A 164 11.28 8.03 -7.08
N ASP A 165 12.24 8.47 -6.29
CA ASP A 165 12.25 9.83 -5.76
C ASP A 165 12.51 10.84 -6.88
N ALA A 166 11.70 11.89 -6.95
CA ALA A 166 11.93 13.01 -7.86
C ALA A 166 12.02 14.33 -7.07
N PRO A 167 12.63 15.40 -7.63
CA PRO A 167 12.69 16.70 -6.98
C PRO A 167 11.31 17.37 -6.78
N GLY A 168 11.15 18.09 -5.67
CA GLY A 168 9.84 18.58 -5.22
C GLY A 168 8.97 17.40 -4.74
N SER A 169 7.74 17.62 -4.29
CA SER A 169 6.87 16.54 -3.80
C SER A 169 6.34 15.59 -4.90
N ARG A 170 7.18 15.29 -5.89
CA ARG A 170 6.91 14.46 -7.06
C ARG A 170 7.67 13.15 -6.93
N MET A 171 7.17 12.14 -7.62
CA MET A 171 7.84 10.84 -7.75
C MET A 171 7.71 10.37 -9.19
N HIS A 172 8.53 9.41 -9.60
CA HIS A 172 8.23 8.63 -10.80
C HIS A 172 7.76 7.23 -10.44
N ALA A 173 7.02 6.58 -11.33
CA ALA A 173 6.59 5.20 -11.16
C ALA A 173 6.85 4.39 -12.43
N ILE A 174 7.22 3.12 -12.26
CA ILE A 174 7.53 2.16 -13.34
C ILE A 174 8.86 2.49 -14.03
N LYS A 175 9.06 3.72 -14.50
CA LYS A 175 10.30 4.22 -15.10
C LYS A 175 10.69 5.57 -14.51
N ASP A 176 11.98 5.80 -14.36
CA ASP A 176 12.54 7.08 -13.90
C ASP A 176 12.76 8.03 -15.09
N GLU A 177 11.67 8.42 -15.77
CA GLU A 177 11.71 9.27 -16.97
C GLU A 177 10.49 10.20 -17.08
N PRO A 178 10.57 11.28 -17.87
CA PRO A 178 9.44 12.18 -18.10
C PRO A 178 8.21 11.45 -18.66
N GLY A 179 7.02 11.82 -18.19
CA GLY A 179 5.76 11.14 -18.51
C GLY A 179 5.33 10.06 -17.51
N TYR A 180 6.22 9.71 -16.57
CA TYR A 180 5.97 8.75 -15.49
C TYR A 180 5.85 9.42 -14.12
N GLU A 181 5.58 10.73 -14.09
CA GLU A 181 5.42 11.50 -12.87
C GLU A 181 4.12 11.17 -12.12
N LEU A 182 4.26 11.16 -10.79
CA LEU A 182 3.19 11.12 -9.82
C LEU A 182 3.21 12.41 -9.00
N THR A 183 2.02 12.97 -8.79
CA THR A 183 1.81 14.01 -7.77
C THR A 183 1.04 13.40 -6.61
N LEU A 184 1.67 13.38 -5.44
CA LEU A 184 1.02 13.00 -4.19
C LEU A 184 0.15 14.16 -3.70
N HIS A 185 -1.06 13.87 -3.22
CA HIS A 185 -2.00 14.89 -2.74
C HIS A 185 -2.22 16.01 -3.76
N PRO A 186 -2.66 15.68 -4.99
CA PRO A 186 -2.93 16.71 -5.99
C PRO A 186 -4.00 17.68 -5.46
N THR A 187 -3.94 18.93 -5.93
CA THR A 187 -4.98 19.90 -5.62
C THR A 187 -6.24 19.53 -6.38
N LEU A 188 -7.21 18.97 -5.66
CA LEU A 188 -8.49 18.57 -6.23
C LEU A 188 -9.42 19.80 -6.37
N PRO A 189 -10.07 20.00 -7.54
CA PRO A 189 -11.11 21.00 -7.68
C PRO A 189 -12.25 20.80 -6.67
N GLY A 190 -12.94 21.89 -6.33
CA GLY A 190 -14.10 21.82 -5.44
C GLY A 190 -15.19 20.89 -5.99
N GLY A 191 -15.65 19.95 -5.17
CA GLY A 191 -16.66 18.97 -5.59
C GLY A 191 -16.09 17.77 -6.34
N HIS A 192 -14.77 17.60 -6.41
CA HIS A 192 -14.16 16.39 -6.95
C HIS A 192 -14.61 15.16 -6.13
N PRO A 193 -15.01 14.03 -6.76
CA PRO A 193 -15.56 12.87 -6.05
C PRO A 193 -14.68 12.33 -4.92
N PHE A 194 -13.36 12.40 -5.08
CA PHE A 194 -12.41 11.87 -4.10
C PHE A 194 -12.08 12.84 -2.96
N GLN A 195 -12.53 14.10 -3.03
CA GLN A 195 -12.22 15.11 -2.03
C GLN A 195 -12.77 14.73 -0.64
N ALA A 196 -13.95 14.10 -0.59
CA ALA A 196 -14.60 13.69 0.66
C ALA A 196 -13.94 12.48 1.34
N HIS A 197 -13.02 11.79 0.66
CA HIS A 197 -12.49 10.50 1.08
C HIS A 197 -10.97 10.47 1.17
N VAL A 198 -10.31 11.62 1.23
CA VAL A 198 -8.84 11.70 1.32
C VAL A 198 -8.34 11.08 2.61
N HIS A 199 -7.38 10.16 2.50
CA HIS A 199 -6.68 9.55 3.62
C HIS A 199 -5.17 9.88 3.56
N ASN A 200 -4.59 10.42 4.63
CA ASN A 200 -3.20 10.88 4.62
C ASN A 200 -2.18 9.76 4.34
N ASP A 201 -2.37 8.57 4.91
CA ASP A 201 -1.49 7.43 4.67
C ASP A 201 -1.66 6.78 3.28
N ASN A 202 -2.74 7.10 2.58
CA ASN A 202 -3.14 6.49 1.32
C ASN A 202 -3.84 7.53 0.41
N PRO A 203 -3.13 8.61 0.01
CA PRO A 203 -3.75 9.78 -0.57
C PRO A 203 -4.06 9.61 -2.05
N PRO A 204 -4.91 10.47 -2.64
CA PRO A 204 -5.07 10.53 -4.08
C PRO A 204 -3.74 10.75 -4.80
N ILE A 205 -3.63 10.20 -6.01
CA ILE A 205 -2.45 10.30 -6.89
C ILE A 205 -2.88 10.87 -8.22
N GLU A 206 -2.25 11.95 -8.66
CA GLU A 206 -2.38 12.40 -10.05
C GLU A 206 -1.22 11.88 -10.88
N HIS A 207 -1.50 11.35 -12.07
CA HIS A 207 -0.49 10.83 -13.00
C HIS A 207 -0.97 10.86 -14.46
N ARG A 208 -0.04 10.60 -15.39
CA ARG A 208 -0.34 10.42 -16.81
C ARG A 208 -0.03 9.01 -17.34
N ILE A 209 0.47 8.13 -16.49
CA ILE A 209 0.83 6.76 -16.87
C ILE A 209 -0.40 5.95 -17.29
N GLY A 210 -0.44 5.55 -18.56
CA GLY A 210 -1.39 4.60 -19.12
C GLY A 210 -0.71 3.34 -19.64
N PHE A 211 -1.50 2.34 -19.99
CA PHE A 211 -1.06 1.13 -20.69
C PHE A 211 -1.78 1.07 -22.03
N THR A 212 -1.04 0.77 -23.11
CA THR A 212 -1.60 0.52 -24.43
C THR A 212 -1.20 -0.85 -24.92
N THR A 213 -2.13 -1.54 -25.57
CA THR A 213 -1.94 -2.88 -26.12
C THR A 213 -1.49 -2.85 -27.56
N GLU A 214 -1.85 -1.80 -28.31
CA GLU A 214 -1.33 -1.56 -29.67
C GLU A 214 0.20 -1.48 -29.70
N GLY A 215 0.81 -0.98 -28.61
CA GLY A 215 2.26 -0.93 -28.41
C GLY A 215 2.80 -1.87 -27.33
N GLY A 216 1.92 -2.66 -26.70
CA GLY A 216 2.27 -3.59 -25.61
C GLY A 216 3.07 -2.94 -24.47
N GLY A 217 2.74 -1.71 -24.08
CA GLY A 217 3.66 -0.85 -23.36
C GLY A 217 3.03 0.20 -22.45
N TRP A 218 3.82 0.67 -21.49
CA TRP A 218 3.51 1.87 -20.71
C TRP A 218 3.70 3.13 -21.56
N VAL A 219 2.75 4.05 -21.47
CA VAL A 219 2.74 5.31 -22.23
C VAL A 219 2.32 6.49 -21.36
N ALA A 220 2.80 7.67 -21.72
CA ALA A 220 2.24 8.92 -21.19
C ALA A 220 0.92 9.22 -21.91
N GLY A 221 -0.19 9.13 -21.18
CA GLY A 221 -1.54 9.39 -21.64
C GLY A 221 -2.16 10.66 -21.05
N GLY A 222 -3.49 10.68 -21.01
CA GLY A 222 -4.26 11.77 -20.39
C GLY A 222 -4.07 11.84 -18.88
N ALA A 223 -4.30 13.02 -18.30
CA ALA A 223 -4.27 13.21 -16.86
C ALA A 223 -5.35 12.36 -16.17
N ARG A 224 -4.93 11.61 -15.15
CA ARG A 224 -5.80 10.81 -14.29
C ARG A 224 -5.56 11.16 -12.85
N VAL A 225 -6.62 11.10 -12.06
CA VAL A 225 -6.52 11.14 -10.61
C VAL A 225 -7.04 9.83 -10.06
N GLU A 226 -6.19 9.11 -9.35
CA GLU A 226 -6.53 7.91 -8.61
C GLU A 226 -7.06 8.31 -7.24
N ALA A 227 -8.11 7.64 -6.77
CA ALA A 227 -8.74 7.95 -5.49
C ALA A 227 -7.82 7.73 -4.28
N SER A 228 -6.81 6.88 -4.44
CA SER A 228 -5.80 6.59 -3.42
C SER A 228 -4.51 6.04 -4.03
N ALA A 229 -3.43 6.01 -3.25
CA ALA A 229 -2.17 5.38 -3.65
C ALA A 229 -2.34 3.89 -3.89
N LEU A 230 -3.19 3.23 -3.10
CA LEU A 230 -3.56 1.84 -3.32
C LEU A 230 -4.34 1.66 -4.63
N SER A 231 -5.26 2.58 -4.97
CA SER A 231 -5.99 2.54 -6.24
C SER A 231 -5.03 2.61 -7.41
N PHE A 232 -4.07 3.55 -7.37
CA PHE A 232 -3.00 3.64 -8.36
C PHE A 232 -2.22 2.33 -8.47
N ILE A 233 -1.76 1.78 -7.35
CA ILE A 233 -0.98 0.54 -7.32
C ILE A 233 -1.76 -0.63 -7.93
N MET A 234 -2.99 -0.87 -7.46
CA MET A 234 -3.80 -1.97 -7.94
C MET A 234 -4.19 -1.79 -9.42
N ASN A 235 -4.48 -0.57 -9.87
CA ASN A 235 -4.77 -0.30 -11.27
C ASN A 235 -3.56 -0.53 -12.17
N LYS A 236 -2.36 -0.10 -11.78
CA LYS A 236 -1.14 -0.42 -12.55
C LYS A 236 -0.83 -1.91 -12.54
N ILE A 237 -1.14 -2.61 -11.45
CA ILE A 237 -1.07 -4.08 -11.45
C ILE A 237 -2.09 -4.65 -12.44
N LEU A 238 -3.34 -4.19 -12.46
CA LEU A 238 -4.37 -4.75 -13.36
C LEU A 238 -4.15 -4.41 -14.84
N ASP A 239 -3.64 -3.21 -15.14
CA ASP A 239 -3.61 -2.60 -16.47
C ASP A 239 -3.13 -3.57 -17.58
N PRO A 240 -1.96 -4.25 -17.47
CA PRO A 240 -1.50 -5.11 -18.55
C PRO A 240 -2.31 -6.40 -18.74
N SER A 241 -3.15 -6.76 -17.76
CA SER A 241 -4.02 -7.95 -17.85
C SER A 241 -5.41 -7.64 -18.37
N ARG A 242 -5.86 -6.37 -18.36
CA ARG A 242 -7.26 -6.00 -18.59
C ARG A 242 -7.84 -6.47 -19.93
N GLU A 243 -7.01 -6.57 -20.97
CA GLU A 243 -7.45 -7.05 -22.29
C GLU A 243 -7.48 -8.57 -22.44
N GLY A 244 -6.70 -9.29 -21.62
CA GLY A 244 -6.70 -10.75 -21.61
C GLY A 244 -7.88 -11.35 -20.82
N LEU A 245 -8.65 -10.51 -20.12
CA LEU A 245 -9.81 -10.96 -19.37
C LEU A 245 -11.05 -10.99 -20.26
N ALA A 246 -11.80 -12.10 -20.19
CA ALA A 246 -13.08 -12.23 -20.85
C ALA A 246 -14.07 -11.20 -20.30
N GLN A 247 -14.86 -10.58 -21.18
CA GLN A 247 -15.93 -9.67 -20.82
C GLN A 247 -17.26 -10.39 -20.98
N SER A 248 -17.92 -10.70 -19.86
CA SER A 248 -19.18 -11.45 -19.86
C SER A 248 -20.42 -10.55 -19.93
N THR A 249 -20.29 -9.26 -19.61
CA THR A 249 -21.40 -8.31 -19.65
C THR A 249 -20.91 -6.90 -19.97
N ASP A 250 -21.69 -6.18 -20.77
CA ASP A 250 -21.57 -4.73 -20.99
C ASP A 250 -22.98 -4.13 -21.11
N ALA A 251 -23.38 -3.34 -20.13
CA ALA A 251 -24.72 -2.78 -20.08
C ALA A 251 -24.72 -1.34 -19.57
N TRP A 252 -25.59 -0.53 -20.15
CA TRP A 252 -25.89 0.80 -19.65
C TRP A 252 -27.07 0.73 -18.69
N VAL A 253 -26.85 1.11 -17.44
CA VAL A 253 -27.86 1.03 -16.38
C VAL A 253 -28.07 2.40 -15.76
N ASP A 254 -29.32 2.80 -15.56
CA ASP A 254 -29.62 4.02 -14.79
C ASP A 254 -29.25 3.79 -13.33
N ARG A 255 -28.36 4.64 -12.79
CA ARG A 255 -27.82 4.53 -11.42
C ARG A 255 -28.89 4.62 -10.33
N ARG A 256 -30.08 5.15 -10.66
CA ARG A 256 -31.22 5.33 -9.74
C ARG A 256 -32.08 4.07 -9.62
N VAL A 257 -31.93 3.12 -10.53
CA VAL A 257 -32.67 1.84 -10.49
C VAL A 257 -32.35 1.10 -9.19
N ASN A 258 -33.32 0.32 -8.69
CA ASN A 258 -33.21 -0.45 -7.44
C ASN A 258 -32.82 0.40 -6.23
N GLY A 259 -33.42 1.59 -6.10
CA GLY A 259 -33.22 2.46 -4.94
C GLY A 259 -31.84 3.10 -4.90
N ASN A 260 -31.30 3.51 -6.05
CA ASN A 260 -29.99 4.15 -6.18
C ASN A 260 -28.80 3.27 -5.77
N ARG A 261 -28.92 1.94 -5.88
CA ARG A 261 -27.85 1.01 -5.44
C ARG A 261 -26.52 1.30 -6.15
N LEU A 262 -26.54 1.48 -7.47
CA LEU A 262 -25.33 1.82 -8.25
C LEU A 262 -24.80 3.21 -7.89
N GLY A 263 -25.68 4.20 -7.72
CA GLY A 263 -25.27 5.54 -7.27
C GLY A 263 -24.57 5.49 -5.90
N ASN A 264 -25.07 4.67 -4.99
CA ASN A 264 -24.45 4.47 -3.67
C ASN A 264 -23.08 3.79 -3.80
N MET A 265 -22.95 2.78 -4.67
CA MET A 265 -21.65 2.12 -4.92
C MET A 265 -20.61 3.07 -5.51
N LEU A 266 -21.02 4.00 -6.38
CA LEU A 266 -20.17 5.08 -6.88
C LEU A 266 -19.79 6.11 -5.82
N ALA A 267 -20.57 6.25 -4.74
CA ALA A 267 -20.30 7.20 -3.66
C ALA A 267 -19.47 6.62 -2.51
N VAL A 268 -19.24 5.30 -2.48
CA VAL A 268 -18.49 4.65 -1.39
C VAL A 268 -17.01 5.02 -1.45
N SER A 269 -16.39 5.23 -0.28
CA SER A 269 -14.95 5.47 -0.19
C SER A 269 -14.15 4.24 -0.64
N VAL A 270 -13.08 4.43 -1.41
CA VAL A 270 -12.20 3.32 -1.79
C VAL A 270 -11.47 2.66 -0.60
N HIS A 271 -11.44 3.34 0.55
CA HIS A 271 -10.85 2.83 1.78
C HIS A 271 -11.78 1.88 2.55
N ASN A 272 -13.04 1.79 2.15
CA ASN A 272 -14.03 0.91 2.76
C ASN A 272 -14.81 0.18 1.65
N PRO A 273 -14.26 -0.92 1.12
CA PRO A 273 -14.92 -1.69 0.07
C PRO A 273 -16.34 -2.09 0.49
N PRO A 274 -17.31 -2.10 -0.44
CA PRO A 274 -18.65 -2.60 -0.15
C PRO A 274 -18.61 -4.09 0.21
N GLU A 275 -19.63 -4.58 0.95
CA GLU A 275 -19.68 -5.92 1.55
C GLU A 275 -19.35 -7.09 0.60
N ASN A 276 -19.62 -6.95 -0.69
CA ASN A 276 -19.39 -8.00 -1.70
C ASN A 276 -18.12 -7.79 -2.53
N ALA A 277 -17.25 -6.86 -2.13
CA ALA A 277 -15.98 -6.59 -2.79
C ALA A 277 -14.82 -6.76 -1.81
N TYR A 278 -13.76 -7.45 -2.26
CA TYR A 278 -12.53 -7.63 -1.50
C TYR A 278 -11.62 -6.41 -1.56
N ALA A 279 -11.71 -5.66 -2.66
CA ALA A 279 -11.02 -4.39 -2.84
C ALA A 279 -11.81 -3.53 -3.82
N VAL A 280 -11.58 -2.22 -3.76
CA VAL A 280 -12.12 -1.27 -4.71
C VAL A 280 -11.01 -0.31 -5.14
N THR A 281 -10.89 -0.09 -6.44
CA THR A 281 -10.08 0.99 -7.00
C THR A 281 -11.01 2.00 -7.66
N ALA A 282 -10.55 3.23 -7.78
CA ALA A 282 -11.28 4.26 -8.50
C ALA A 282 -10.32 5.29 -9.05
N TYR A 283 -10.61 5.78 -10.25
CA TYR A 283 -9.92 6.91 -10.85
C TYR A 283 -10.89 7.79 -11.64
N THR A 284 -10.52 9.06 -11.77
CA THR A 284 -11.12 9.97 -12.74
C THR A 284 -10.14 10.18 -13.88
N GLN A 285 -10.67 10.38 -15.08
CA GLN A 285 -9.90 10.84 -16.23
C GLN A 285 -10.66 11.97 -16.93
N GLU A 286 -9.94 12.98 -17.38
CA GLU A 286 -10.52 14.07 -18.15
C GLU A 286 -10.54 13.72 -19.63
N ALA A 287 -11.72 13.76 -20.24
CA ALA A 287 -11.90 13.56 -21.68
C ALA A 287 -12.87 14.63 -22.22
N ALA A 288 -12.39 15.44 -23.17
CA ALA A 288 -13.21 16.44 -23.88
C ALA A 288 -14.02 17.39 -22.98
N GLY A 289 -13.45 17.82 -21.84
CA GLY A 289 -14.08 18.76 -20.92
C GLY A 289 -15.10 18.15 -19.95
N ALA A 290 -15.19 16.82 -19.90
CA ALA A 290 -15.92 16.08 -18.86
C ALA A 290 -15.00 15.09 -18.15
N TYR A 291 -15.28 14.83 -16.87
CA TYR A 291 -14.62 13.76 -16.13
C TYR A 291 -15.43 12.49 -16.28
N SER A 292 -14.79 11.41 -16.71
CA SER A 292 -15.33 10.07 -16.49
C SER A 292 -14.77 9.52 -15.18
N GLU A 293 -15.65 9.00 -14.32
CA GLU A 293 -15.28 8.25 -13.13
C GLU A 293 -15.33 6.76 -13.45
N VAL A 294 -14.26 6.04 -13.14
CA VAL A 294 -14.16 4.59 -13.28
C VAL A 294 -13.93 4.00 -11.91
N ARG A 295 -14.64 2.92 -11.60
CA ARG A 295 -14.44 2.13 -10.39
C ARG A 295 -14.37 0.65 -10.71
N ASP A 296 -13.37 -0.03 -10.15
CA ASP A 296 -13.28 -1.47 -10.21
C ASP A 296 -13.56 -2.07 -8.84
N LEU A 297 -14.54 -2.96 -8.79
CA LEU A 297 -14.89 -3.72 -7.61
C LEU A 297 -14.35 -5.14 -7.79
N LEU A 298 -13.27 -5.47 -7.09
CA LEU A 298 -12.72 -6.82 -7.11
C LEU A 298 -13.63 -7.73 -6.29
N ILE A 299 -14.30 -8.67 -6.95
CA ILE A 299 -15.34 -9.54 -6.34
C ILE A 299 -14.83 -10.95 -6.03
N THR A 300 -13.65 -11.33 -6.52
CA THR A 300 -12.99 -12.57 -6.11
C THR A 300 -12.04 -12.34 -4.95
N ALA A 301 -11.93 -13.33 -4.07
CA ALA A 301 -10.97 -13.31 -2.98
C ALA A 301 -9.54 -13.22 -3.55
N LEU A 302 -8.67 -12.44 -2.90
CA LEU A 302 -7.31 -12.18 -3.40
C LEU A 302 -6.35 -13.38 -3.31
N ASP A 303 -6.81 -14.50 -2.75
CA ASP A 303 -6.12 -15.79 -2.73
C ASP A 303 -6.70 -16.81 -3.72
N SER A 304 -7.70 -16.41 -4.52
CA SER A 304 -8.27 -17.21 -5.60
C SER A 304 -7.37 -17.23 -6.84
N PRO A 305 -7.30 -18.31 -7.63
CA PRO A 305 -6.70 -18.26 -8.97
C PRO A 305 -7.55 -17.45 -9.97
N ILE A 306 -8.81 -17.20 -9.63
CA ILE A 306 -9.75 -16.44 -10.46
C ILE A 306 -9.67 -14.97 -10.08
N VAL A 307 -9.47 -14.14 -11.09
CA VAL A 307 -9.61 -12.69 -11.00
C VAL A 307 -10.94 -12.34 -11.65
N ALA A 308 -11.86 -11.78 -10.88
CA ALA A 308 -13.06 -11.17 -11.43
C ALA A 308 -13.33 -9.82 -10.77
N TYR A 309 -13.77 -8.86 -11.58
CA TYR A 309 -14.17 -7.55 -11.10
C TYR A 309 -15.33 -6.97 -11.90
N VAL A 310 -16.05 -6.07 -11.25
CA VAL A 310 -17.09 -5.25 -11.86
C VAL A 310 -16.53 -3.85 -12.09
N GLU A 311 -16.47 -3.44 -13.35
CA GLU A 311 -16.09 -2.09 -13.75
C GLU A 311 -17.36 -1.24 -13.87
N LEU A 312 -17.38 -0.11 -13.16
CA LEU A 312 -18.43 0.90 -13.24
C LEU A 312 -17.85 2.15 -13.89
N VAL A 313 -18.37 2.53 -15.06
CA VAL A 313 -17.93 3.71 -15.80
C VAL A 313 -19.06 4.74 -15.87
N SER A 314 -18.84 5.88 -15.23
CA SER A 314 -19.71 7.06 -15.31
C SER A 314 -19.04 8.09 -16.21
N LEU A 315 -19.40 8.12 -17.49
CA LEU A 315 -18.80 9.05 -18.48
C LEU A 315 -19.03 10.52 -18.17
N ASN A 316 -20.14 10.83 -17.49
CA ASN A 316 -20.46 12.16 -17.02
C ASN A 316 -21.30 12.03 -15.75
N PRO A 317 -20.83 12.51 -14.59
CA PRO A 317 -21.55 12.43 -13.32
C PRO A 317 -22.96 13.06 -13.34
N LEU A 318 -23.25 13.93 -14.31
CA LEU A 318 -24.56 14.55 -14.51
C LEU A 318 -25.55 13.63 -15.23
N LEU A 319 -25.05 12.66 -16.01
CA LEU A 319 -25.90 11.69 -16.68
C LEU A 319 -26.32 10.59 -15.69
N PRO A 320 -27.55 10.07 -15.79
CA PRO A 320 -28.02 9.00 -14.92
C PRO A 320 -27.41 7.64 -15.27
N MET A 321 -26.86 7.49 -16.48
CA MET A 321 -26.40 6.21 -17.00
C MET A 321 -24.98 5.89 -16.52
N VAL A 322 -24.80 4.65 -16.08
CA VAL A 322 -23.52 4.04 -15.70
C VAL A 322 -23.34 2.81 -16.57
N GLN A 323 -22.20 2.72 -17.24
CA GLN A 323 -21.82 1.50 -17.92
C GLN A 323 -21.28 0.51 -16.90
N VAL A 324 -21.81 -0.70 -16.91
CA VAL A 324 -21.43 -1.80 -16.03
C VAL A 324 -20.81 -2.89 -16.88
N ARG A 325 -19.55 -3.23 -16.59
CA ARG A 325 -18.87 -4.35 -17.24
C ARG A 325 -18.43 -5.37 -16.20
N VAL A 326 -18.50 -6.64 -16.56
CA VAL A 326 -17.97 -7.74 -15.75
C VAL A 326 -16.83 -8.37 -16.51
N ARG A 327 -15.67 -8.47 -15.85
CA ARG A 327 -14.45 -9.03 -16.43
C ARG A 327 -13.91 -10.16 -15.56
N THR A 328 -13.49 -11.24 -16.20
CA THR A 328 -12.92 -12.39 -15.49
C THR A 328 -11.90 -13.17 -16.34
N ASN A 329 -10.99 -13.90 -15.69
CA ASN A 329 -10.15 -14.91 -16.33
C ASN A 329 -10.74 -16.34 -16.23
N GLU A 330 -11.92 -16.50 -15.64
CA GLU A 330 -12.63 -17.78 -15.64
C GLU A 330 -13.08 -18.11 -17.08
N ALA A 331 -12.88 -19.36 -17.49
CA ALA A 331 -13.35 -19.81 -18.79
C ALA A 331 -14.88 -19.80 -18.81
N ASP A 332 -15.49 -19.35 -19.92
CA ASP A 332 -16.94 -19.44 -20.09
C ASP A 332 -17.37 -20.92 -20.00
N ALA A 333 -18.16 -21.25 -18.97
CA ALA A 333 -18.70 -22.60 -18.79
C ALA A 333 -19.49 -23.08 -20.02
N THR A 334 -20.10 -22.16 -20.78
CA THR A 334 -20.83 -22.45 -22.02
C THR A 334 -19.94 -22.83 -23.21
N ALA A 335 -18.62 -22.60 -23.14
CA ALA A 335 -17.69 -23.02 -24.18
C ALA A 335 -17.19 -24.47 -24.00
N GLN A 336 -17.34 -25.05 -22.80
CA GLN A 336 -16.90 -26.42 -22.51
C GLN A 336 -17.93 -27.49 -22.91
N ASP A 337 -19.21 -27.14 -23.06
CA ASP A 337 -20.27 -28.05 -23.52
C ASP A 337 -20.37 -28.17 -25.06
N ALA A 338 -19.44 -27.55 -25.80
CA ALA A 338 -19.40 -27.52 -27.27
C ALA A 338 -18.27 -28.36 -27.91
N GLN A 339 -17.58 -29.22 -27.13
CA GLN A 339 -16.58 -30.18 -27.61
C GLN A 339 -17.02 -31.63 -27.34
#